data_AF-A0A959APN6-F1
#
_entry.id   AF-A0A959APN6-F1
#
_cell.length_a   1.000
_cell.length_b   1.000
_cell.length_c   1.000
_cell.angle_alpha   90.00
_cell.angle_beta   90.00
_cell.angle_gamma   90.00
#
_symmetry.space_group_name_H-M   'P 1'
#
loop_
_entity.id
_entity.type
_entity.pdbx_description
1 polymer ?
#
loop_
_entity_poly.entity_id
_entity_poly.type
_entity_poly.pdbx_seq_one_letter_code
_entity_poly.pdbx_strand_id
1 'polypeptide(L)' 'MKRALLLSVFLLPCILSGQTWTDTTYSIQSETNVLYGTATGFAGDMVELGMDISYPADDDPPPCGRPLL' A
#
# COMPACT_ATOMS: atom_id res chain seq x y z
N MET A 1 -19.78 -22.93 31.95
CA MET A 1 -19.09 -21.63 32.18
C MET A 1 -17.57 -21.73 32.11
N LYS A 2 -16.90 -22.61 32.89
CA LYS A 2 -15.43 -22.74 32.89
C LYS A 2 -14.80 -23.10 31.52
N ARG A 3 -15.48 -23.93 30.71
CA ARG A 3 -15.00 -24.32 29.36
C ARG A 3 -15.03 -23.17 28.34
N ALA A 4 -16.04 -22.31 28.43
CA ALA A 4 -16.11 -21.11 27.59
C ALA A 4 -15.01 -20.10 27.96
N LEU A 5 -14.70 -20.00 29.26
CA LEU A 5 -13.64 -19.14 29.78
C LEU A 5 -12.24 -19.61 29.35
N LEU A 6 -12.01 -20.93 29.30
CA LEU A 6 -10.79 -21.51 28.74
C LEU A 6 -10.66 -21.23 27.23
N LEU A 7 -11.76 -21.32 26.48
CA LEU A 7 -11.76 -21.03 25.04
C LEU A 7 -11.43 -19.55 24.76
N SER A 8 -11.99 -18.62 25.55
CA SER A 8 -11.71 -17.19 25.41
C SER A 8 -10.27 -16.83 25.73
N VAL A 9 -9.64 -17.52 26.69
CA VAL A 9 -8.21 -17.30 27.03
C VAL A 9 -7.30 -17.77 25.89
N PHE A 10 -7.68 -18.84 25.18
CA PHE A 10 -6.87 -19.38 24.09
C PHE A 10 -7.00 -18.59 22.78
N LEU A 11 -8.13 -17.94 22.54
CA LEU A 11 -8.40 -17.19 21.30
C LEU A 11 -7.89 -15.73 21.32
N LEU A 12 -7.71 -15.14 22.52
CA LEU A 12 -7.25 -13.76 22.69
C LEU A 12 -5.88 -13.43 22.03
N PRO A 13 -4.82 -14.24 22.18
CA PRO A 13 -3.51 -13.92 21.61
C PRO A 13 -3.46 -14.03 20.07
N CYS A 14 -4.37 -14.78 19.47
CA CYS A 14 -4.45 -14.95 18.03
C CYS A 14 -4.97 -13.67 17.34
N ILE A 15 -5.88 -12.95 18.01
CA ILE A 15 -6.44 -11.68 17.52
C ILE A 15 -5.41 -10.54 17.62
N LEU A 16 -4.60 -10.52 18.69
CA LEU A 16 -3.56 -9.51 18.90
C LEU A 16 -2.38 -9.64 17.92
N SER A 17 -2.09 -10.85 17.43
CA SER A 17 -0.96 -11.11 16.52
C SER A 17 -1.25 -10.78 15.05
N GLY A 18 -2.50 -10.49 14.69
CA GLY A 18 -2.90 -10.16 13.32
C GLY A 18 -2.81 -8.66 12.98
N GLN A 19 -2.67 -7.78 13.97
CA GLN A 19 -2.67 -6.33 13.77
C GLN A 19 -1.33 -5.76 13.29
N THR A 20 -0.25 -6.54 13.38
CA THR A 20 1.11 -6.10 13.03
C THR A 20 1.27 -5.62 11.58
N TRP A 21 0.36 -6.02 10.68
CA TRP A 21 0.39 -5.63 9.26
C TRP A 21 -0.53 -4.46 8.92
N THR A 22 -1.29 -3.96 9.89
CA THR A 22 -2.23 -2.83 9.77
C THR A 22 -1.91 -1.69 10.74
N ASP A 23 -0.68 -1.61 11.24
CA ASP A 23 -0.31 -0.62 12.26
C ASP A 23 -0.09 0.79 11.70
N THR A 24 0.09 0.93 10.38
CA THR A 24 0.37 2.24 9.76
C THR A 24 -0.64 2.56 8.69
N THR A 25 -1.46 3.59 8.95
CA THR A 25 -2.32 4.22 7.96
C THR A 25 -1.56 5.41 7.39
N TYR A 26 -1.37 5.44 6.07
CA TYR A 26 -0.80 6.58 5.36
C TYR A 26 -1.92 7.38 4.70
N SER A 27 -1.76 8.70 4.65
CA SER A 27 -2.54 9.56 3.77
C SER A 27 -2.07 9.35 2.34
N ILE A 28 -2.98 8.97 1.44
CA ILE A 28 -2.64 8.77 0.03
C ILE A 28 -2.85 10.07 -0.74
N GLN A 29 -1.82 10.51 -1.44
CA GLN A 29 -1.89 11.57 -2.42
C GLN A 29 -1.84 10.98 -3.83
N SER A 30 -2.63 11.56 -4.74
CA SER A 30 -2.70 11.13 -6.13
C SER A 30 -2.48 12.30 -7.08
N GLU A 31 -1.63 12.07 -8.07
CA GLU A 31 -1.42 12.94 -9.23
C GLU A 31 -2.01 12.23 -10.44
N THR A 32 -2.82 12.95 -11.21
CA THR A 32 -3.50 12.37 -12.38
C THR A 32 -2.97 12.98 -13.66
N ASN A 33 -2.99 12.19 -14.74
CA ASN A 33 -2.56 12.62 -16.07
C ASN A 33 -1.10 13.13 -16.13
N VAL A 34 -0.19 12.52 -15.36
CA VAL A 34 1.23 12.87 -15.40
C VAL A 34 1.81 12.37 -16.73
N LEU A 35 2.23 13.29 -17.59
CA LEU A 35 2.92 12.96 -18.84
C LEU A 35 4.29 12.36 -18.51
N TYR A 36 4.49 11.07 -18.82
CA TYR A 36 5.77 10.40 -18.58
C TYR A 36 6.57 10.12 -19.86
N GLY A 37 5.95 10.28 -21.04
CA GLY A 37 6.66 10.10 -22.29
C GLY A 37 5.77 10.12 -23.52
N THR A 38 6.35 9.73 -24.64
CA THR A 38 5.66 9.63 -25.93
C THR A 38 6.07 8.36 -26.65
N ALA A 39 5.15 7.71 -27.36
CA ALA A 39 5.43 6.54 -28.17
C ALA A 39 4.74 6.61 -29.53
N THR A 40 5.28 5.88 -30.50
CA THR A 40 4.62 5.70 -31.80
C THR A 40 3.46 4.74 -31.64
N GLY A 41 2.24 5.23 -31.89
CA GLY A 41 1.02 4.45 -31.89
C GLY A 41 0.95 3.50 -33.08
N PHE A 42 -0.04 2.60 -33.06
CA PHE A 42 -0.22 1.59 -34.12
C PHE A 42 -0.43 2.21 -35.50
N ALA A 43 -1.07 3.37 -35.58
CA ALA A 43 -1.30 4.11 -36.83
C ALA A 43 -0.07 4.89 -37.34
N GLY A 44 1.03 4.89 -36.59
CA GLY A 44 2.25 5.65 -36.89
C GLY A 44 2.29 7.06 -36.27
N ASP A 45 1.20 7.51 -35.66
CA ASP A 45 1.14 8.80 -34.98
C ASP A 45 1.90 8.79 -33.64
N MET A 46 2.44 9.93 -33.23
CA MET A 46 3.02 10.08 -31.88
C MET A 46 1.90 10.25 -30.86
N VAL A 47 1.93 9.43 -29.82
CA VAL A 47 0.94 9.41 -28.73
C VAL A 47 1.62 9.77 -27.41
N GLU A 48 1.01 10.68 -26.67
CA GLU A 48 1.42 11.02 -25.30
C GLU A 48 1.02 9.92 -24.32
N LEU A 49 1.93 9.56 -23.43
CA LEU A 49 1.73 8.54 -22.42
C LEU A 49 1.56 9.22 -21.07
N GLY A 50 0.34 9.14 -20.55
CA GLY A 50 -0.02 9.60 -19.21
C GLY A 50 0.02 8.47 -18.18
N MET A 51 0.33 8.80 -16.94
CA MET A 51 0.29 7.91 -15.79
C MET A 51 -0.39 8.61 -14.62
N ASP A 52 -1.21 7.87 -13.89
CA ASP A 52 -1.70 8.30 -12.59
C ASP A 52 -0.77 7.72 -11.52
N ILE A 53 -0.25 8.59 -10.65
CA ILE A 53 0.70 8.22 -9.61
C ILE A 53 0.01 8.41 -8.27
N SER A 54 0.02 7.37 -7.42
CA SER A 54 -0.46 7.47 -6.04
C SER A 54 0.63 7.05 -5.08
N TYR A 55 0.90 7.87 -4.07
CA TYR A 55 1.96 7.67 -3.09
C TYR A 55 1.53 8.12 -1.68
N PRO A 56 2.12 7.56 -0.62
CA PRO A 56 1.85 8.01 0.74
C PRO A 56 2.47 9.41 0.94
N ALA A 57 1.69 10.36 1.45
CA ALA A 57 2.11 11.74 1.68
C ALA A 57 2.88 11.93 3.00
N ASP A 58 2.73 10.98 3.92
CA ASP A 58 3.23 11.00 5.30
C ASP A 58 4.12 9.77 5.61
N ASP A 59 4.73 9.17 4.59
CA ASP A 59 5.72 8.12 4.78
C ASP A 59 7.10 8.71 5.10
N ASP A 60 7.74 8.20 6.17
CA ASP A 60 9.11 8.52 6.57
C ASP A 60 9.96 7.24 6.50
N PRO A 61 10.56 6.94 5.33
CA PRO A 61 11.34 5.73 5.16
C PRO A 61 12.67 5.81 5.93
N PRO A 62 13.18 4.69 6.48
CA PRO A 62 14.48 4.68 7.13
C PRO A 62 15.60 5.03 6.12
N PRO A 63 16.76 5.55 6.58
CA PRO A 63 17.84 6.00 5.70
C PRO A 63 18.40 4.92 4.75
N CYS A 64 18.29 3.64 5.13
CA CYS A 64 18.69 2.50 4.31
C CYS A 64 17.65 2.13 3.24
N GLY A 65 16.53 2.85 3.15
CA GLY A 65 15.41 2.54 2.29
C GLY A 65 14.59 1.34 2.78
N ARG A 66 13.51 1.04 2.04
CA ARG A 66 12.76 -0.21 2.18
C ARG A 66 13.17 -1.16 1.05
N PRO A 67 13.25 -2.48 1.28
CA PRO A 67 13.42 -3.43 0.19
C PRO A 67 12.31 -3.21 -0.85
N LEU A 68 12.69 -3.09 -2.13
CA LEU A 68 11.72 -3.16 -3.22
C LEU A 68 11.14 -4.57 -3.21
N LEU A 69 9.82 -4.68 -2.99
CA LEU A 69 9.08 -5.93 -3.12
C LEU A 69 9.13 -6.46 -4.55
#